data_AF-A0AAE0NZH6-F1
#
_entry.id   AF-A0AAE0NZH6-F1
#
_cell.length_a   1.000
_cell.length_b   1.000
_cell.length_c   1.000
_cell.angle_alpha   90.00
_cell.angle_beta   90.00
_cell.angle_gamma   90.00
#
_symmetry.space_group_name_H-M   'P 1'
#
loop_
_entity.id
_entity.type
_entity.pdbx_description
1 polymer ?
#
loop_
_entity_poly.entity_id
_entity_poly.type
_entity_poly.pdbx_seq_one_letter_code
_entity_poly.pdbx_strand_id
1 'polypeptide(L)'
;MGLVSWPRVNRMQSMFDKLGADIIVMQETKIQRKDLGDNMVLMLGWDVYFSLPKYKKGYSGVAIYTRSSKCSPIRAEGITGILCPPNSTTPFVGQHIGGYLAEGQLNVKDEATLDSEGRCITLEFPAFVLIGVYCPAPRDKTRTEFQQAFLDALDIRIRNLIAIGKQVVLYGDPNIIRTGFDTAAFQEHLRKGSMTFCHDPHWLRGCAGHRAHAG
;
A
#
# COMPACT_ATOMS: atom_id res chain seq x y z
N MET A 1 18.92 -5.33 -42.11
CA MET A 1 19.67 -5.09 -40.86
C MET A 1 19.31 -3.68 -40.39
N GLY A 2 18.25 -3.56 -39.59
CA GLY A 2 17.70 -2.26 -39.18
C GLY A 2 18.39 -1.77 -37.92
N LEU A 3 19.19 -0.71 -38.02
CA LEU A 3 19.68 0.03 -36.86
C LEU A 3 18.50 0.76 -36.23
N VAL A 4 17.98 0.21 -35.13
CA VAL A 4 17.08 0.94 -34.23
C VAL A 4 17.98 1.87 -33.41
N SER A 5 17.89 3.16 -33.65
CA SER A 5 18.51 4.17 -32.78
C SER A 5 17.86 4.03 -31.39
N TRP A 6 18.67 3.74 -30.37
CA TRP A 6 18.24 3.53 -28.99
C TRP A 6 17.56 4.80 -28.45
N PRO A 7 16.22 4.93 -28.42
CA PRO A 7 15.60 6.13 -27.92
C PRO A 7 15.55 5.94 -26.41
N ARG A 8 16.55 6.51 -25.70
CA ARG A 8 16.59 6.69 -24.23
C ARG A 8 15.68 5.71 -23.50
N VAL A 9 16.09 4.44 -23.37
CA VAL A 9 15.24 3.44 -22.71
C VAL A 9 14.84 3.98 -21.35
N ASN A 10 13.54 4.03 -21.12
CA ASN A 10 12.98 4.47 -19.86
C ASN A 10 13.61 3.60 -18.76
N ARG A 11 14.37 4.22 -17.84
CA ARG A 11 15.09 3.49 -16.79
C ARG A 11 14.13 2.63 -15.96
N MET A 12 12.90 3.09 -15.76
CA MET A 12 11.86 2.32 -15.07
C MET A 12 11.46 1.08 -15.87
N GLN A 13 11.27 1.19 -17.18
CA GLN A 13 10.92 0.05 -18.02
C GLN A 13 12.04 -1.01 -18.05
N SER A 14 13.29 -0.58 -18.22
CA SER A 14 14.44 -1.49 -18.09
C SER A 14 14.51 -2.21 -16.74
N MET A 15 14.17 -1.51 -15.65
CA MET A 15 14.12 -2.10 -14.33
C MET A 15 13.01 -3.15 -14.24
N PHE A 16 11.83 -2.85 -14.78
CA PHE A 16 10.67 -3.74 -14.74
C PHE A 16 10.92 -5.03 -15.53
N ASP A 17 11.53 -4.91 -16.70
CA ASP A 17 11.89 -6.06 -17.53
C ASP A 17 12.90 -6.99 -16.83
N LYS A 18 13.83 -6.41 -16.07
CA LYS A 18 14.81 -7.18 -15.28
C LYS A 18 14.21 -7.82 -14.03
N LEU A 19 13.24 -7.16 -13.39
CA LEU A 19 12.55 -7.72 -12.22
C LEU A 19 11.72 -8.95 -12.62
N GLY A 20 11.24 -9.01 -13.86
CA GLY A 20 10.43 -10.14 -14.36
C GLY A 20 9.11 -10.32 -13.61
N ALA A 21 8.65 -9.28 -12.92
CA ALA A 21 7.41 -9.30 -12.14
C ALA A 21 6.20 -8.90 -13.01
N ASP A 22 5.02 -9.37 -12.63
CA ASP A 22 3.75 -8.95 -13.25
C ASP A 22 3.07 -7.80 -12.48
N ILE A 23 3.38 -7.66 -11.19
CA ILE A 23 2.89 -6.59 -10.32
C ILE A 23 4.08 -5.99 -9.57
N ILE A 24 4.21 -4.67 -9.60
CA ILE A 24 5.26 -3.93 -8.91
C ILE A 24 4.61 -2.87 -8.02
N VAL A 25 4.86 -2.97 -6.71
CA VAL A 25 4.37 -2.01 -5.72
C VAL A 25 5.54 -1.12 -5.28
N MET A 26 5.42 0.18 -5.53
CA MET A 26 6.36 1.21 -5.08
C MET A 26 5.80 1.96 -3.89
N GLN A 27 6.65 2.17 -2.88
CA GLN A 27 6.36 2.98 -1.71
C GLN A 27 7.22 4.24 -1.73
N GLU A 28 6.80 5.24 -0.96
CA GLU A 28 7.54 6.50 -0.77
C GLU A 28 7.91 7.19 -2.10
N THR A 29 6.96 7.24 -3.05
CA THR A 29 7.22 7.79 -4.38
C THR A 29 7.60 9.28 -4.35
N LYS A 30 7.13 10.03 -3.34
CA LYS A 30 7.34 11.47 -3.15
C LYS A 30 6.91 12.31 -4.35
N ILE A 31 5.95 11.80 -5.13
CA ILE A 31 5.41 12.45 -6.34
C ILE A 31 4.08 13.13 -6.01
N GLN A 32 3.82 14.27 -6.62
CA GLN A 32 2.48 14.87 -6.66
C GLN A 32 1.88 14.74 -8.06
N ARG A 33 0.57 14.94 -8.18
CA ARG A 33 -0.16 14.83 -9.46
C ARG A 33 0.45 15.68 -10.58
N LYS A 34 0.94 16.88 -10.24
CA LYS A 34 1.58 17.80 -11.20
C LYS A 34 2.98 17.36 -11.65
N ASP A 35 3.62 16.47 -10.90
CA ASP A 35 4.99 16.00 -11.14
C ASP A 35 4.98 14.66 -11.92
N LEU A 36 3.78 14.12 -12.23
CA LEU A 36 3.62 12.92 -13.04
C LEU A 36 4.04 13.22 -14.49
N GLY A 37 5.14 12.60 -14.91
CA GLY A 37 5.60 12.64 -16.30
C GLY A 37 5.12 11.43 -17.10
N ASP A 38 5.16 11.57 -18.43
CA ASP A 38 4.78 10.52 -19.38
C ASP A 38 5.56 9.21 -19.14
N ASN A 39 6.82 9.30 -18.73
CA ASN A 39 7.66 8.14 -18.44
C ASN A 39 7.26 7.37 -17.17
N MET A 40 6.36 7.90 -16.34
CA MET A 40 5.83 7.22 -15.16
C MET A 40 4.43 6.65 -15.42
N VAL A 41 3.67 7.28 -16.31
CA VAL A 41 2.26 6.92 -16.55
C VAL A 41 2.10 6.12 -17.84
N LEU A 42 2.84 6.47 -18.90
CA LEU A 42 2.76 5.85 -20.23
C LEU A 42 3.87 4.82 -20.41
N MET A 43 3.85 3.78 -19.56
CA MET A 43 4.76 2.65 -19.70
C MET A 43 4.12 1.57 -20.58
N LEU A 44 4.73 1.30 -21.74
CA LEU A 44 4.16 0.36 -22.72
C LEU A 44 3.93 -1.03 -22.08
N GLY A 45 2.68 -1.50 -22.11
CA GLY A 45 2.28 -2.80 -21.56
C GLY A 45 2.04 -2.84 -20.05
N TRP A 46 2.02 -1.68 -19.39
CA TRP A 46 1.78 -1.53 -17.96
C TRP A 46 0.68 -0.52 -17.68
N ASP A 47 -0.22 -0.88 -16.77
CA ASP A 47 -1.16 0.04 -16.13
C ASP A 47 -0.60 0.47 -14.78
N VAL A 48 -0.94 1.67 -14.33
CA VAL A 48 -0.45 2.22 -13.06
C VAL A 48 -1.57 2.86 -12.25
N TYR A 49 -1.54 2.59 -10.95
CA TYR A 49 -2.50 3.08 -9.97
C TYR A 49 -1.75 3.81 -8.86
N PHE A 50 -2.09 5.09 -8.64
CA PHE A 50 -1.41 5.93 -7.66
C PHE A 50 -2.32 6.31 -6.49
N SER A 51 -1.76 6.24 -5.28
CA SER A 51 -2.27 6.92 -4.10
C SER A 51 -1.28 8.04 -3.74
N LEU A 52 -1.72 9.30 -3.91
CA LEU A 52 -0.86 10.48 -3.80
C LEU A 52 -1.26 11.32 -2.58
N PRO A 53 -0.29 11.97 -1.91
CA PRO A 53 -0.59 12.91 -0.83
C PRO A 53 -1.41 14.09 -1.36
N LYS A 54 -2.49 14.46 -0.66
CA LYS A 54 -3.33 15.61 -1.06
C LYS A 54 -2.68 16.95 -0.71
N TYR A 55 -2.05 17.06 0.46
CA TYR A 55 -1.68 18.36 1.03
C TYR A 55 -0.18 18.62 1.12
N LYS A 56 0.66 17.57 1.20
CA LYS A 56 2.10 17.71 1.47
C LYS A 56 2.94 17.40 0.23
N LYS A 57 3.80 18.34 -0.16
CA LYS A 57 4.72 18.19 -1.30
C LYS A 57 5.86 17.23 -0.96
N GLY A 58 6.27 16.40 -1.91
CA GLY A 58 7.41 15.49 -1.76
C GLY A 58 7.26 14.46 -0.64
N TYR A 59 6.05 14.00 -0.36
CA TYR A 59 5.74 13.23 0.85
C TYR A 59 4.99 11.95 0.55
N SER A 60 5.38 10.83 1.16
CA SER A 60 4.64 9.56 1.05
C SER A 60 4.43 9.14 -0.41
N GLY A 61 3.31 8.49 -0.72
CA GLY A 61 2.91 8.09 -2.05
C GLY A 61 3.14 6.59 -2.28
N VAL A 62 2.13 5.93 -2.82
CA VAL A 62 2.18 4.52 -3.23
C VAL A 62 1.77 4.43 -4.69
N ALA A 63 2.48 3.60 -5.46
CA ALA A 63 2.11 3.30 -6.84
C ALA A 63 2.12 1.78 -7.04
N ILE A 64 1.10 1.25 -7.72
CA ILE A 64 1.09 -0.14 -8.17
C ILE A 64 1.06 -0.15 -9.68
N TYR A 65 2.05 -0.82 -10.26
CA TYR A 65 2.12 -1.10 -11.68
C TYR A 65 1.70 -2.55 -11.91
N THR A 66 0.82 -2.76 -12.89
CA THR A 66 0.33 -4.08 -13.29
C THR A 66 0.61 -4.31 -14.77
N ARG A 67 1.18 -5.45 -15.12
CA ARG A 67 1.41 -5.82 -16.51
C ARG A 67 0.07 -6.15 -17.17
N SER A 68 -0.39 -5.28 -18.06
CA SER A 68 -1.74 -5.32 -18.64
C SER A 68 -2.09 -6.64 -19.33
N SER A 69 -1.07 -7.32 -19.88
CA SER A 69 -1.23 -8.62 -20.55
C SER A 69 -1.44 -9.81 -19.61
N LYS A 70 -1.23 -9.64 -18.29
CA LYS A 70 -1.23 -10.73 -17.31
C LYS A 70 -2.25 -10.54 -16.22
N CYS A 71 -2.36 -9.32 -15.69
CA CYS A 71 -3.26 -9.01 -14.61
C CYS A 71 -3.79 -7.58 -14.77
N SER A 72 -5.11 -7.44 -14.77
CA SER A 72 -5.79 -6.16 -14.69
C SER A 72 -6.69 -6.17 -13.48
N PRO A 73 -6.57 -5.21 -12.56
CA PRO A 73 -7.51 -5.08 -11.48
C PRO A 73 -8.87 -4.63 -12.03
N ILE A 74 -9.94 -5.09 -11.40
CA ILE A 74 -11.32 -4.70 -11.68
C ILE A 74 -11.72 -3.43 -10.91
N ARG A 75 -11.07 -3.15 -9.78
CA ARG A 75 -11.35 -1.98 -8.93
C ARG A 75 -10.10 -1.47 -8.24
N ALA A 76 -10.09 -0.19 -7.90
CA ALA A 76 -8.99 0.48 -7.20
C ALA A 76 -9.53 1.52 -6.20
N GLU A 77 -9.06 1.46 -4.95
CA GLU A 77 -9.54 2.30 -3.83
C GLU A 77 -8.43 2.64 -2.83
N GLY A 78 -8.74 3.54 -1.88
CA GLY A 78 -7.94 3.76 -0.67
C GLY A 78 -8.17 2.69 0.40
N ILE A 79 -7.88 3.01 1.66
CA ILE A 79 -8.11 2.10 2.79
C ILE A 79 -9.55 2.18 3.31
N THR A 80 -10.16 3.37 3.33
CA THR A 80 -11.50 3.56 3.90
C THR A 80 -12.61 3.55 2.84
N GLY A 81 -12.26 3.64 1.55
CA GLY A 81 -13.23 3.68 0.45
C GLY A 81 -13.92 5.02 0.24
N ILE A 82 -13.57 6.04 1.04
CA ILE A 82 -14.14 7.40 0.94
C ILE A 82 -13.60 8.15 -0.29
N LEU A 83 -12.46 7.72 -0.84
CA LEU A 83 -11.89 8.38 -2.02
C LEU A 83 -12.77 8.15 -3.25
N CYS A 84 -13.41 9.22 -3.70
CA CYS A 84 -14.14 9.25 -4.97
C CYS A 84 -13.16 9.24 -6.16
N PRO A 85 -13.57 8.69 -7.32
CA PRO A 85 -12.78 8.80 -8.55
C PRO A 85 -12.58 10.28 -8.96
N PRO A 86 -11.55 10.57 -9.77
CA PRO A 86 -11.31 11.92 -10.27
C PRO A 86 -12.57 12.51 -10.91
N ASN A 87 -12.94 13.72 -10.50
CA ASN A 87 -14.10 14.47 -11.00
C ASN A 87 -15.49 13.92 -10.62
N SER A 88 -15.58 13.02 -9.63
CA SER A 88 -16.86 12.61 -9.05
C SER A 88 -16.98 13.01 -7.59
N THR A 89 -18.16 13.45 -7.18
CA THR A 89 -18.55 13.59 -5.77
C THR A 89 -19.27 12.34 -5.24
N THR A 90 -19.71 11.44 -6.13
CA THR A 90 -20.33 10.18 -5.75
C THR A 90 -19.27 9.10 -5.56
N PRO A 91 -19.19 8.47 -4.38
CA PRO A 91 -18.50 7.19 -4.20
C PRO A 91 -19.13 6.15 -5.14
N PHE A 92 -18.36 5.14 -5.53
CA PHE A 92 -18.81 4.01 -6.36
C PHE A 92 -19.84 3.10 -5.65
N VAL A 93 -21.03 3.60 -5.29
CA VAL A 93 -22.07 2.80 -4.63
C VAL A 93 -22.44 1.59 -5.52
N GLY A 94 -22.05 0.38 -5.09
CA GLY A 94 -22.23 -0.89 -5.81
C GLY A 94 -21.04 -1.40 -6.64
N GLN A 95 -19.99 -0.59 -6.82
CA GLN A 95 -18.76 -0.93 -7.57
C GLN A 95 -17.52 -0.85 -6.68
N HIS A 96 -17.68 -1.27 -5.44
CA HIS A 96 -16.73 -1.08 -4.35
C HIS A 96 -16.10 -2.42 -3.95
N ILE A 97 -14.83 -2.42 -3.53
CA ILE A 97 -14.11 -3.63 -3.10
C ILE A 97 -14.77 -4.25 -1.85
N GLY A 98 -15.50 -3.47 -1.03
CA GLY A 98 -16.20 -3.99 0.15
C GLY A 98 -15.27 -4.23 1.34
N GLY A 99 -15.82 -4.68 2.47
CA GLY A 99 -15.05 -4.86 3.71
C GLY A 99 -14.74 -3.54 4.44
N TYR A 100 -15.60 -2.53 4.32
CA TYR A 100 -15.40 -1.21 4.94
C TYR A 100 -15.47 -1.26 6.45
N LEU A 101 -14.98 -0.20 7.08
CA LEU A 101 -15.09 -0.03 8.51
C LEU A 101 -16.53 0.37 8.84
N ALA A 102 -17.07 -0.23 9.89
CA ALA A 102 -18.36 0.18 10.42
C ALA A 102 -18.20 1.45 11.28
N GLU A 103 -19.27 2.24 11.37
CA GLU A 103 -19.30 3.45 12.20
C GLU A 103 -18.87 3.13 13.64
N GLY A 104 -17.91 3.91 14.16
CA GLY A 104 -17.41 3.78 15.53
C GLY A 104 -16.33 2.71 15.75
N GLN A 105 -15.89 1.98 14.72
CA GLN A 105 -14.78 1.01 14.87
C GLN A 105 -13.39 1.66 14.97
N LEU A 106 -13.26 2.93 14.56
CA LEU A 106 -12.03 3.69 14.65
C LEU A 106 -12.15 4.84 15.66
N ASN A 107 -11.13 4.97 16.53
CA ASN A 107 -10.93 6.14 17.37
C ASN A 107 -10.23 7.29 16.61
N VAL A 108 -10.71 7.58 15.40
CA VAL A 108 -10.12 8.61 14.54
C VAL A 108 -11.14 9.72 14.31
N LYS A 109 -10.69 10.97 14.36
CA LYS A 109 -11.56 12.14 14.14
C LYS A 109 -12.16 12.19 12.73
N ASP A 110 -11.48 11.63 11.74
CA ASP A 110 -11.89 11.68 10.33
C ASP A 110 -11.17 10.58 9.50
N GLU A 111 -11.96 9.70 8.88
CA GLU A 111 -11.48 8.65 7.97
C GLU A 111 -10.84 9.22 6.70
N ALA A 112 -11.28 10.39 6.22
CA ALA A 112 -10.69 11.03 5.05
C ALA A 112 -9.25 11.49 5.33
N THR A 113 -8.90 11.72 6.59
CA THR A 113 -7.53 12.05 7.00
C THR A 113 -6.59 10.87 6.80
N LEU A 114 -7.02 9.63 7.06
CA LEU A 114 -6.20 8.42 6.85
C LEU A 114 -5.81 8.24 5.37
N ASP A 115 -6.75 8.46 4.47
CA ASP A 115 -6.54 8.35 3.02
C ASP A 115 -5.88 9.60 2.39
N SER A 116 -5.75 10.71 3.14
CA SER A 116 -5.20 11.97 2.61
C SER A 116 -3.68 11.96 2.37
N GLU A 117 -2.94 11.08 3.04
CA GLU A 117 -1.48 11.04 2.99
C GLU A 117 -0.92 10.14 1.86
N GLY A 118 -1.77 9.55 1.02
CA GLY A 118 -1.32 8.71 -0.09
C GLY A 118 -0.57 7.45 0.37
N ARG A 119 -1.10 6.78 1.41
CA ARG A 119 -0.40 5.68 2.12
C ARG A 119 -0.88 4.29 1.77
N CYS A 120 -2.02 4.19 1.11
CA CYS A 120 -2.63 2.92 0.77
C CYS A 120 -3.23 3.02 -0.63
N ILE A 121 -3.07 1.96 -1.40
CA ILE A 121 -3.94 1.68 -2.55
C ILE A 121 -4.31 0.20 -2.54
N THR A 122 -5.61 -0.04 -2.67
CA THR A 122 -6.21 -1.37 -2.69
C THR A 122 -6.68 -1.65 -4.10
N LEU A 123 -6.17 -2.73 -4.71
CA LEU A 123 -6.58 -3.20 -6.02
C LEU A 123 -7.30 -4.54 -5.88
N GLU A 124 -8.48 -4.65 -6.46
CA GLU A 124 -9.17 -5.93 -6.56
C GLU A 124 -8.88 -6.57 -7.91
N PHE A 125 -8.37 -7.79 -7.89
CA PHE A 125 -8.26 -8.67 -9.05
C PHE A 125 -9.36 -9.74 -8.99
N PRO A 126 -9.69 -10.41 -10.11
CA PRO A 126 -10.68 -11.48 -10.11
C PRO A 126 -10.40 -12.60 -9.09
N ALA A 127 -9.12 -12.84 -8.72
CA ALA A 127 -8.73 -13.92 -7.81
C ALA A 127 -8.40 -13.46 -6.38
N PHE A 128 -7.96 -12.21 -6.18
CA PHE A 128 -7.51 -11.71 -4.87
C PHE A 128 -7.55 -10.18 -4.80
N VAL A 129 -7.45 -9.65 -3.60
CA VAL A 129 -7.31 -8.21 -3.32
C VAL A 129 -5.87 -7.94 -2.89
N LEU A 130 -5.20 -7.01 -3.57
CA LEU A 130 -3.88 -6.52 -3.21
C LEU A 130 -3.99 -5.19 -2.48
N ILE A 131 -3.45 -5.12 -1.27
CA ILE A 131 -3.33 -3.88 -0.51
C ILE A 131 -1.86 -3.45 -0.51
N GLY A 132 -1.55 -2.41 -1.28
CA GLY A 132 -0.22 -1.78 -1.32
C GLY A 132 -0.12 -0.67 -0.28
N VAL A 133 0.82 -0.78 0.65
CA VAL A 133 0.92 0.16 1.79
C VAL A 133 2.28 0.81 1.98
N TYR A 134 2.25 2.04 2.50
CA TYR A 134 3.37 2.73 3.11
C TYR A 134 2.91 3.31 4.46
N CYS A 135 3.03 2.49 5.51
CA CYS A 135 2.54 2.82 6.83
C CYS A 135 3.28 4.03 7.42
N PRO A 136 2.61 4.86 8.24
CA PRO A 136 3.25 5.97 8.91
C PRO A 136 4.39 5.50 9.84
N ALA A 137 5.52 6.19 9.81
CA ALA A 137 6.57 5.98 10.81
C ALA A 137 6.29 6.80 12.09
N PRO A 138 6.53 6.25 13.30
CA PRO A 138 6.40 6.96 14.56
C PRO A 138 7.52 7.99 14.70
N ARG A 139 7.20 9.18 15.20
CA ARG A 139 8.18 10.28 15.42
C ARG A 139 7.86 11.10 16.66
N ASP A 140 6.59 11.43 16.83
CA ASP A 140 6.03 12.12 17.98
C ASP A 140 4.71 11.46 18.36
N LYS A 141 4.07 11.95 19.44
CA LYS A 141 2.81 11.41 19.94
C LYS A 141 1.71 11.41 18.86
N THR A 142 1.57 12.50 18.11
CA THR A 142 0.53 12.62 17.07
C THR A 142 0.76 11.67 15.90
N ARG A 143 2.02 11.46 15.50
CA ARG A 143 2.38 10.51 14.45
C ARG A 143 2.24 9.06 14.89
N THR A 144 2.47 8.79 16.17
CA THR A 144 2.28 7.46 16.75
C THR A 144 0.80 7.13 16.84
N GLU A 145 -0.04 8.07 17.28
CA GLU A 145 -1.50 7.94 17.26
C GLU A 145 -2.03 7.74 15.83
N PHE A 146 -1.52 8.50 14.86
CA PHE A 146 -1.87 8.34 13.45
C PHE A 146 -1.41 6.99 12.87
N GLN A 147 -0.22 6.51 13.24
CA GLN A 147 0.27 5.19 12.86
C GLN A 147 -0.65 4.10 13.40
N GLN A 148 -0.98 4.14 14.69
CA GLN A 148 -1.86 3.15 15.32
C GLN A 148 -3.23 3.13 14.65
N ALA A 149 -3.84 4.30 14.46
CA ALA A 149 -5.10 4.46 13.76
C ALA A 149 -5.08 3.86 12.34
N PHE A 150 -3.99 4.07 11.60
CA PHE A 150 -3.83 3.52 10.25
C PHE A 150 -3.68 2.00 10.27
N LEU A 151 -2.95 1.44 11.24
CA LEU A 151 -2.77 0.00 11.40
C LEU A 151 -4.07 -0.70 11.85
N ASP A 152 -4.83 -0.07 12.75
CA ASP A 152 -6.15 -0.56 13.16
C ASP A 152 -7.11 -0.56 11.97
N ALA A 153 -7.10 0.51 11.17
CA ALA A 153 -7.91 0.58 9.96
C ALA A 153 -7.56 -0.53 8.95
N LEU A 154 -6.26 -0.81 8.80
CA LEU A 154 -5.75 -1.85 7.92
C LEU A 154 -6.16 -3.25 8.38
N ASP A 155 -6.00 -3.53 9.68
CA ASP A 155 -6.39 -4.81 10.28
C ASP A 155 -7.89 -5.07 10.14
N ILE A 156 -8.74 -4.09 10.47
CA ILE A 156 -10.19 -4.20 10.33
C ILE A 156 -10.56 -4.44 8.86
N ARG A 157 -9.98 -3.66 7.94
CA ARG A 157 -10.21 -3.80 6.50
C ARG A 157 -9.86 -5.20 6.01
N ILE A 158 -8.69 -5.72 6.39
CA ILE A 158 -8.24 -7.07 6.01
C ILE A 158 -9.20 -8.14 6.56
N ARG A 159 -9.57 -8.07 7.84
CA ARG A 159 -10.50 -9.04 8.45
C ARG A 159 -11.86 -9.02 7.79
N ASN A 160 -12.39 -7.84 7.49
CA ASN A 160 -13.69 -7.71 6.83
C ASN A 160 -13.64 -8.25 5.41
N LEU A 161 -12.54 -8.02 4.66
CA LEU A 161 -12.33 -8.61 3.34
C LEU A 161 -12.25 -10.14 3.38
N ILE A 162 -11.55 -10.71 4.36
CA ILE A 162 -11.49 -12.16 4.56
C ILE A 162 -12.86 -12.73 4.94
N ALA A 163 -13.62 -12.03 5.80
CA ALA A 163 -14.94 -12.46 6.23
C ALA A 163 -15.96 -12.53 5.07
N ILE A 164 -15.85 -11.66 4.07
CA ILE A 164 -16.65 -11.72 2.84
C ILE A 164 -16.11 -12.73 1.81
N GLY A 165 -15.07 -13.50 2.16
CA GLY A 165 -14.52 -14.58 1.34
C GLY A 165 -13.42 -14.17 0.37
N LYS A 166 -12.85 -12.97 0.46
CA LYS A 166 -11.77 -12.53 -0.43
C LYS A 166 -10.41 -13.04 0.03
N GLN A 167 -9.58 -13.44 -0.92
CA GLN A 167 -8.16 -13.66 -0.69
C GLN A 167 -7.44 -12.32 -0.65
N VAL A 168 -6.69 -12.03 0.41
CA VAL A 168 -6.06 -10.72 0.61
C VAL A 168 -4.55 -10.87 0.64
N VAL A 169 -3.86 -10.07 -0.18
CA VAL A 169 -2.40 -9.93 -0.19
C VAL A 169 -2.07 -8.53 0.31
N LEU A 170 -1.39 -8.43 1.44
CA LEU A 170 -0.83 -7.18 1.93
C LEU A 170 0.64 -7.09 1.51
N TYR A 171 1.02 -5.99 0.87
CA TYR A 171 2.39 -5.77 0.45
C TYR A 171 2.82 -4.32 0.65
N GLY A 172 4.04 -4.12 1.16
CA GLY A 172 4.63 -2.79 1.29
C GLY A 172 5.45 -2.66 2.55
N ASP A 173 5.61 -1.42 3.01
CA ASP A 173 6.41 -1.10 4.19
C ASP A 173 5.47 -0.82 5.39
N PRO A 174 5.38 -1.75 6.35
CA PRO A 174 4.57 -1.57 7.55
C PRO A 174 5.21 -0.59 8.55
N ASN A 175 6.49 -0.22 8.40
CA ASN A 175 7.25 0.57 9.37
C ASN A 175 7.19 -0.03 10.80
N ILE A 176 7.21 -1.37 10.88
CA ILE A 176 7.18 -2.14 12.13
C ILE A 176 8.30 -3.17 12.12
N ILE A 177 9.03 -3.24 13.22
CA ILE A 177 9.96 -4.33 13.53
C ILE A 177 9.17 -5.35 14.34
N ARG A 178 9.01 -6.58 13.81
CA ARG A 178 8.19 -7.61 14.46
C ARG A 178 8.90 -8.24 15.66
N THR A 179 10.16 -8.60 15.50
CA THR A 179 10.97 -9.23 16.55
C THR A 179 12.36 -8.61 16.63
N GLY A 180 13.06 -8.86 17.75
CA GLY A 180 14.44 -8.39 17.92
C GLY A 180 15.41 -8.88 16.84
N PHE A 181 15.10 -10.01 16.18
CA PHE A 181 15.89 -10.54 15.07
C PHE A 181 15.77 -9.72 13.78
N ASP A 182 14.69 -8.94 13.64
CA ASP A 182 14.41 -8.14 12.46
C ASP A 182 15.13 -6.77 12.51
N THR A 183 15.97 -6.52 13.53
CA THR A 183 16.76 -5.30 13.68
C THR A 183 18.21 -5.56 14.09
N ALA A 184 19.15 -4.97 13.35
CA ALA A 184 20.57 -5.00 13.71
C ALA A 184 20.87 -4.15 14.97
N ALA A 185 19.98 -3.21 15.32
CA ALA A 185 20.16 -2.27 16.43
C ALA A 185 19.41 -2.70 17.69
N PHE A 186 19.12 -4.00 17.86
CA PHE A 186 18.33 -4.53 18.97
C PHE A 186 18.76 -3.99 20.34
N GLN A 187 20.07 -4.03 20.63
CA GLN A 187 20.64 -3.55 21.89
C GLN A 187 20.44 -2.05 22.11
N GLU A 188 20.57 -1.23 21.06
CA GLU A 188 20.38 0.21 21.15
C GLU A 188 18.89 0.57 21.31
N HIS A 189 17.99 -0.18 20.68
CA HIS A 189 16.56 0.00 20.86
C HIS A 189 16.09 -0.39 22.27
N LEU A 190 16.65 -1.46 22.85
CA LEU A 190 16.43 -1.82 24.26
C LEU A 190 16.89 -0.69 25.19
N ARG A 191 18.09 -0.14 24.94
CA ARG A 191 18.68 0.92 25.76
C ARG A 191 17.87 2.23 25.71
N LYS A 192 17.32 2.56 24.55
CA LYS A 192 16.50 3.77 24.34
C LYS A 192 15.03 3.59 24.78
N GLY A 193 14.61 2.39 25.15
CA GLY A 193 13.18 2.09 25.37
C GLY A 193 12.33 2.34 24.11
N SER A 194 12.96 2.41 22.93
CA SER A 194 12.29 2.75 21.67
C SER A 194 11.73 1.53 20.95
N MET A 195 11.78 0.35 21.58
CA MET A 195 11.12 -0.84 21.07
C MET A 195 9.63 -0.73 21.38
N THR A 196 8.88 -0.13 20.46
CA THR A 196 7.46 -0.43 20.37
C THR A 196 7.36 -1.84 19.81
N PHE A 197 7.36 -2.85 20.70
CA PHE A 197 6.70 -4.09 20.36
C PHE A 197 5.25 -3.70 20.12
N CYS A 198 4.86 -3.52 18.86
CA CYS A 198 3.44 -3.41 18.53
C CYS A 198 2.80 -4.64 19.15
N HIS A 199 1.80 -4.45 20.01
CA HIS A 199 1.01 -5.56 20.55
C HIS A 199 0.57 -6.39 19.35
N ASP A 200 1.26 -7.52 19.19
CA ASP A 200 1.34 -8.34 17.97
C ASP A 200 0.03 -8.29 17.19
N PRO A 201 -0.08 -7.46 16.14
CA PRO A 201 -1.30 -7.38 15.36
C PRO A 201 -1.57 -8.77 14.83
N HIS A 202 -2.68 -9.38 15.25
CA HIS A 202 -2.96 -10.80 15.00
C HIS A 202 -2.83 -11.18 13.50
N TRP A 203 -3.01 -10.22 12.59
CA TRP A 203 -2.82 -10.36 11.14
C TRP A 203 -1.36 -10.58 10.69
N LEU A 204 -0.35 -10.08 11.40
CA LEU A 204 1.08 -10.28 11.06
C LEU A 204 1.52 -11.74 11.22
N ARG A 205 0.78 -12.55 11.98
CA ARG A 205 1.06 -13.98 12.17
C ARG A 205 0.89 -14.81 10.90
N GLY A 206 0.06 -14.36 9.96
CA GLY A 206 -0.20 -15.05 8.68
C GLY A 206 0.71 -14.61 7.52
N CYS A 207 1.44 -13.51 7.66
CA CYS A 207 2.23 -12.92 6.56
C CYS A 207 3.63 -13.56 6.39
N ALA A 208 4.14 -14.25 7.41
CA ALA A 208 5.36 -15.05 7.28
C ALA A 208 4.97 -16.48 6.90
N GLY A 209 5.43 -16.94 5.74
CA GLY A 209 5.11 -18.27 5.19
C GLY A 209 5.17 -19.37 6.25
N HIS A 210 4.13 -20.20 6.25
CA HIS A 210 4.04 -21.42 7.06
C HIS A 210 5.35 -22.19 6.93
N ARG A 211 6.19 -22.19 7.98
CA ARG A 211 7.13 -23.28 8.15
C ARG A 211 6.29 -24.48 8.54
N ALA A 212 6.27 -25.47 7.66
CA ALA A 212 5.81 -26.80 7.98
C ALA A 212 6.37 -27.20 9.35
N HIS A 213 5.49 -27.66 10.22
CA HIS A 213 5.89 -28.41 11.40
C HIS A 213 6.79 -29.55 10.95
N ALA A 214 8.02 -29.57 11.47
CA ALA A 214 8.90 -30.71 11.42
C ALA A 214 9.08 -31.20 12.86
N GLY A 215 8.71 -32.46 13.11
CA GLY A 215 8.98 -33.19 14.34
C GLY A 215 7.84 -33.14 15.35
#